data_AF-A0A963SEP3-F1
#
_entry.id   AF-A0A963SEP3-F1
#
_cell.length_a   1.000
_cell.length_b   1.000
_cell.length_c   1.000
_cell.angle_alpha   90.00
_cell.angle_beta   90.00
_cell.angle_gamma   90.00
#
_symmetry.space_group_name_H-M   'P 1'
#
loop_
_entity.id
_entity.type
_entity.pdbx_description
1 polymer ?
#
loop_
_entity_poly.entity_id
_entity_poly.type
_entity_poly.pdbx_seq_one_letter_code
_entity_poly.pdbx_strand_id
1 'polypeptide(L)' 'MFRMMLVLLPVVATTLMGIAVIAVLSMDMNATWKPIALAAAGGFVVSVPFSWFVGKKIVAATGWG' A
#
# COMPACT_ATOMS: atom_id res chain seq x y z
N MET A 1 16.88 -7.98 -2.59
CA MET A 1 15.49 -7.92 -2.06
C MET A 1 15.13 -6.59 -1.40
N PHE A 2 15.78 -6.20 -0.29
CA PHE A 2 15.43 -4.96 0.45
C PHE A 2 15.50 -3.69 -0.41
N ARG A 3 16.49 -3.58 -1.30
CA ARG A 3 16.64 -2.46 -2.25
C ARG A 3 15.47 -2.37 -3.24
N MET A 4 15.03 -3.50 -3.81
CA MET A 4 13.85 -3.54 -4.69
C MET A 4 12.57 -3.25 -3.93
N MET A 5 12.41 -3.81 -2.73
CA MET A 5 11.28 -3.53 -1.85
C MET A 5 11.17 -2.03 -1.52
N LEU A 6 12.28 -1.38 -1.19
CA LEU A 6 12.33 0.07 -0.89
C LEU A 6 11.94 0.94 -2.09
N VAL A 7 12.28 0.52 -3.31
CA VAL A 7 11.89 1.25 -4.55
C VAL A 7 10.41 1.03 -4.88
N LEU A 8 9.87 -0.16 -4.63
CA LEU A 8 8.46 -0.48 -4.84
C LEU A 8 7.55 0.07 -3.74
N LEU A 9 8.05 0.21 -2.52
CA LEU A 9 7.31 0.67 -1.35
C LEU A 9 6.54 1.99 -1.60
N PRO A 10 7.14 3.08 -2.12
CA PRO A 10 6.40 4.33 -2.33
C PRO A 10 5.26 4.18 -3.35
N VAL A 11 5.43 3.38 -4.39
CA VAL A 11 4.37 3.15 -5.39
C VAL A 11 3.24 2.31 -4.80
N VAL A 12 3.58 1.21 -4.13
CA VAL A 12 2.62 0.30 -3.49
C VAL A 12 1.89 0.98 -2.32
N ALA A 13 2.60 1.78 -1.53
CA ALA A 13 2.03 2.52 -0.42
C ALA A 13 1.04 3.59 -0.88
N THR A 14 1.41 4.41 -1.87
CA THR A 14 0.53 5.47 -2.38
C THR A 14 -0.71 4.89 -3.06
N THR A 15 -0.59 3.79 -3.81
CA THR A 15 -1.75 3.12 -4.41
C THR A 15 -2.67 2.51 -3.36
N LEU A 16 -2.14 1.77 -2.38
CA LEU A 16 -2.97 1.18 -1.31
C LEU A 16 -3.63 2.23 -0.40
N MET A 17 -2.92 3.32 -0.08
CA MET A 17 -3.51 4.47 0.60
C MET A 17 -4.65 5.07 -0.21
N GLY A 18 -4.45 5.30 -1.51
CA GLY A 18 -5.47 5.85 -2.39
C GLY A 18 -6.72 4.97 -2.45
N ILE A 19 -6.56 3.65 -2.60
CA ILE A 19 -7.66 2.69 -2.59
C ILE A 19 -8.42 2.73 -1.26
N ALA A 20 -7.71 2.77 -0.12
CA ALA A 20 -8.33 2.83 1.20
C ALA A 20 -9.14 4.12 1.40
N VAL A 21 -8.62 5.26 0.93
CA VAL A 21 -9.34 6.55 0.98
C VAL A 21 -10.58 6.51 0.09
N ILE A 22 -10.48 6.00 -1.14
CA ILE A 22 -11.63 5.86 -2.06
C ILE A 22 -12.69 4.94 -1.46
N ALA A 23 -12.29 3.84 -0.82
CA ALA A 23 -13.20 2.90 -0.18
C ALA A 23 -14.00 3.58 0.95
N VAL A 24 -13.34 4.37 1.81
CA VAL A 24 -14.02 5.11 2.88
C VAL A 24 -14.97 6.17 2.34
N LEU A 25 -14.57 6.89 1.28
CA LEU A 25 -15.44 7.87 0.63
C LEU A 25 -16.65 7.20 -0.06
N SER A 26 -16.47 5.99 -0.59
CA SER A 26 -17.54 5.24 -1.27
C SER A 26 -18.56 4.64 -0.30
N MET A 27 -18.18 4.41 0.96
CA MET A 27 -19.08 3.88 2.00
C MET A 27 -19.97 4.95 2.65
N ASP A 28 -19.95 6.19 2.14
CA ASP A 28 -20.68 7.35 2.68
C ASP A 28 -20.50 7.54 4.20
N MET A 29 -19.37 7.06 4.74
CA MET A 29 -19.03 7.22 6.14
C MET A 29 -18.73 8.70 6.37
N ASN A 30 -19.70 9.47 6.87
CA ASN A 30 -19.61 10.89 7.26
C ASN A 30 -18.16 11.37 7.40
N ALA A 31 -17.62 11.84 6.28
CA ALA A 31 -16.18 11.89 6.03
C ALA A 31 -15.56 13.10 6.72
N THR A 32 -15.52 13.05 8.05
CA THR A 32 -14.67 13.93 8.85
C THR A 32 -13.20 13.64 8.50
N TRP A 33 -12.29 14.57 8.74
CA TRP A 33 -10.85 14.37 8.46
C TRP A 33 -10.24 13.12 9.15
N LYS A 34 -10.82 12.68 10.28
CA LYS A 34 -10.36 11.52 11.08
C LYS A 34 -10.46 10.17 10.34
N PRO A 35 -11.63 9.73 9.81
CA PRO A 35 -11.74 8.45 9.10
C PRO A 35 -10.83 8.37 7.86
N ILE A 36 -10.64 9.47 7.12
CA ILE A 36 -9.73 9.51 5.96
C ILE A 36 -8.27 9.29 6.41
N ALA A 37 -7.85 9.96 7.49
CA ALA A 37 -6.50 9.79 8.05
C ALA A 37 -6.26 8.35 8.56
N LEU A 38 -7.27 7.75 9.21
CA LEU A 38 -7.22 6.35 9.66
C LEU A 38 -7.17 5.36 8.48
N ALA A 39 -7.92 5.62 7.42
CA ALA A 39 -7.90 4.80 6.21
C ALA A 39 -6.53 4.85 5.50
N ALA A 40 -5.96 6.06 5.36
CA ALA A 40 -4.63 6.25 4.81
C ALA A 40 -3.56 5.56 5.68
N ALA A 41 -3.65 5.70 7.01
CA ALA A 41 -2.75 5.00 7.93
C ALA A 41 -2.89 3.47 7.82
N GLY A 42 -4.12 2.96 7.71
CA GLY A 42 -4.40 1.54 7.47
C GLY A 42 -3.78 1.06 6.15
N GLY A 43 -3.97 1.80 5.06
CA GLY A 43 -3.36 1.51 3.75
C GLY A 43 -1.84 1.51 3.81
N PHE A 44 -1.22 2.39 4.59
CA PHE A 44 0.22 2.41 4.82
C PHE A 44 0.71 1.15 5.53
N VAL A 45 0.05 0.76 6.63
CA VAL A 45 0.43 -0.41 7.41
C VAL A 45 0.31 -1.68 6.57
N VAL A 46 -0.75 -1.81 5.76
CA VAL A 46 -0.95 -2.94 4.85
C VAL A 46 0.05 -2.93 3.69
N SER A 47 0.54 -1.75 3.28
CA SER A 47 1.53 -1.65 2.18
C SER A 47 2.88 -2.30 2.51
N VAL A 48 3.26 -2.35 3.78
CA VAL A 48 4.54 -2.96 4.21
C VAL A 48 4.60 -4.46 3.88
N PRO A 49 3.67 -5.32 4.35
CA PRO A 49 3.67 -6.74 3.98
C PRO A 49 3.42 -6.93 2.48
N PHE A 50 2.57 -6.09 1.85
CA PHE A 50 2.29 -6.19 0.41
C PHE A 50 3.55 -5.95 -0.44
N SER A 51 4.34 -4.94 -0.08
CA SER A 51 5.60 -4.63 -0.79
C SER A 51 6.60 -5.79 -0.73
N TRP A 52 6.64 -6.54 0.39
CA TRP A 52 7.47 -7.73 0.53
C TRP A 52 6.97 -8.87 -0.37
N PHE A 53 5.67 -9.14 -0.38
CA PHE A 53 5.08 -10.18 -1.23
C PHE A 53 5.32 -9.89 -2.72
N VAL A 54 5.09 -8.66 -3.16
CA VAL A 54 5.32 -8.22 -4.55
C VAL A 54 6.81 -8.30 -4.88
N GLY A 55 7.69 -7.83 -4.00
CA GLY A 55 9.14 -7.93 -4.18
C GLY A 55 9.64 -9.38 -4.31
N LYS A 56 9.08 -10.32 -3.54
CA LYS A 56 9.40 -11.75 -3.65
C LYS A 56 8.98 -12.33 -5.00
N LYS A 57 7.81 -11.95 -5.50
CA LYS A 57 7.31 -12.39 -6.82
C LYS A 57 8.14 -11.83 -7.97
N ILE A 58 8.57 -10.58 -7.88
CA ILE A 58 9.43 -9.95 -8.90
C ILE A 58 10.81 -10.61 -8.95
N VAL A 59 11.44 -10.85 -7.79
CA VAL A 59 12.73 -11.56 -7.74
C VAL A 59 12.61 -12.98 -8.29
N ALA A 60 11.52 -13.69 -7.94
CA ALA A 60 11.27 -15.03 -8.47
C ALA A 60 11.01 -15.06 -9.98
N ALA A 61 10.36 -14.02 -10.53
CA ALA A 61 10.04 -13.92 -11.96
C ALA A 61 11.24 -13.47 -12.81
N THR A 62 12.11 -12.61 -12.28
CA THR A 62 13.23 -12.03 -13.02
C THR A 62 14.57 -12.75 -12.77
N GLY A 63 14.65 -13.66 -11.79
CA GLY A 63 15.84 -14.49 -11.54
C GLY A 63 17.09 -13.72 -11.10
N TRP A 64 16.96 -12.43 -10.76
CA TRP A 64 18.05 -11.62 -10.22
C TRP A 64 18.08 -11.71 -8.69
N GLY A 65 18.87 -12.66 -8.21
CA GLY A 65 19.25 -12.87 -6.81
C GLY A 65 20.75 -13.02 -6.71
#